data_AF-A0A4P9C6R0-F1
#
_entry.id   AF-A0A4P9C6R0-F1
#
_cell.length_a   1.000
_cell.length_b   1.000
_cell.length_c   1.000
_cell.angle_alpha   90.00
_cell.angle_beta   90.00
_cell.angle_gamma   90.00
#
_symmetry.space_group_name_H-M   'P 1'
#
loop_
_entity.id
_entity.type
_entity.pdbx_description
1 polymer ?
#
loop_
_entity_poly.entity_id
_entity_poly.type
_entity_poly.pdbx_seq_one_letter_code
_entity_poly.pdbx_strand_id
1 'polypeptide(L)'
;MIVTFREIGALNQLLQEKHLDYKIHLSDACGSQSMWIESLNNAGDPKANKALYEVIDAFFEKMGTELEYTWDKKSFWFKDRSLVF
;
A
#
# COMPACT_ATOMS: atom_id res chain seq x y z
N MET A 1 3.51 1.50 -12.98
CA MET A 1 4.78 1.24 -12.26
C MET A 1 4.78 -0.21 -11.84
N ILE A 2 5.94 -0.88 -11.85
CA ILE A 2 6.08 -2.24 -11.31
C ILE A 2 6.85 -2.12 -10.00
N VAL A 3 6.35 -2.76 -8.95
CA VAL A 3 7.02 -2.91 -7.65
C VAL A 3 7.32 -4.37 -7.39
N THR A 4 8.42 -4.61 -6.68
CA THR A 4 8.88 -5.96 -6.37
C THR A 4 8.65 -6.27 -4.89
N PHE A 5 8.85 -7.54 -4.53
CA PHE A 5 8.84 -7.96 -3.13
C PHE A 5 9.85 -7.20 -2.26
N ARG A 6 10.91 -6.62 -2.83
CA ARG A 6 11.90 -5.84 -2.08
C ARG A 6 11.32 -4.52 -1.57
N GLU A 7 10.62 -3.77 -2.42
CA GLU A 7 9.97 -2.52 -2.02
C GLU A 7 8.87 -2.78 -1.00
N ILE A 8 8.11 -3.87 -1.17
CA ILE A 8 7.07 -4.28 -0.23
C ILE A 8 7.68 -4.71 1.12
N GLY A 9 8.82 -5.39 1.10
CA GLY A 9 9.59 -5.70 2.30
C GLY A 9 10.04 -4.44 3.04
N ALA A 10 10.55 -3.44 2.33
CA ALA A 10 10.97 -2.17 2.90
C ALA A 10 9.78 -1.38 3.50
N LEU A 11 8.64 -1.36 2.82
CA LEU A 11 7.42 -0.75 3.35
C LEU A 11 6.94 -1.46 4.62
N ASN A 12 6.94 -2.80 4.64
CA ASN A 12 6.57 -3.58 5.82
C ASN A 12 7.51 -3.31 7.00
N GLN A 13 8.83 -3.22 6.76
CA GLN A 13 9.78 -2.84 7.80
C GLN A 13 9.49 -1.43 8.35
N LEU A 14 9.18 -0.47 7.48
CA LEU A 14 8.83 0.89 7.89
C LEU A 14 7.54 0.94 8.75
N LEU A 15 6.54 0.12 8.43
CA LEU A 15 5.34 0.00 9.25
C LEU A 15 5.67 -0.55 10.64
N GLN A 16 6.53 -1.57 10.72
CA GLN A 16 7.00 -2.13 12.00
C GLN A 16 7.77 -1.11 12.83
N GLU A 17 8.69 -0.34 12.22
CA GLU A 17 9.45 0.73 12.89
C GLU A 17 8.54 1.84 13.45
N LYS A 18 7.36 2.02 12.86
CA LYS A 18 6.34 2.98 13.31
C LYS A 18 5.31 2.38 14.27
N HIS A 19 5.49 1.12 14.68
CA HIS A 19 4.54 0.39 15.52
C HIS A 19 3.14 0.32 14.91
N LEU A 20 3.06 0.22 13.59
CA LEU A 20 1.83 0.00 12.84
C LEU A 20 1.72 -1.50 12.55
N ASP A 21 0.82 -2.17 13.26
CA ASP A 21 0.58 -3.62 13.17
C ASP A 21 -0.24 -3.99 11.92
N TYR A 22 0.27 -3.61 10.75
CA TYR A 22 -0.27 -3.99 9.45
C TYR A 22 0.81 -4.57 8.55
N LYS A 23 0.39 -5.42 7.63
CA LYS A 23 1.26 -6.01 6.62
C LYS A 23 0.70 -5.77 5.23
N ILE A 24 1.57 -5.31 4.34
CA ILE A 24 1.28 -5.12 2.93
C ILE A 24 1.73 -6.36 2.18
N HIS A 25 0.84 -6.86 1.34
CA HIS A 25 1.11 -7.97 0.44
C HIS A 25 0.98 -7.52 -1.01
N LEU A 26 1.74 -8.14 -1.89
CA LEU A 26 1.74 -7.88 -3.33
C LEU A 26 1.00 -8.99 -4.06
N SER A 27 0.01 -8.61 -4.86
CA SER A 27 -0.70 -9.47 -5.81
C SER A 27 -0.30 -9.03 -7.22
N ASP A 28 0.30 -9.95 -7.97
CA ASP A 28 0.63 -9.72 -9.38
C ASP A 28 -0.23 -10.65 -10.22
N ALA A 29 -1.12 -10.08 -11.05
CA ALA A 29 -2.02 -10.84 -11.89
C ALA A 29 -2.18 -10.19 -13.27
N CYS A 30 -1.90 -10.99 -14.31
CA CYS A 30 -2.16 -10.68 -15.73
C CYS A 30 -1.75 -9.25 -16.18
N GLY A 31 -0.54 -8.81 -15.80
CA GLY A 31 0.02 -7.53 -16.24
C GLY A 31 -0.40 -6.32 -15.39
N SER A 32 -1.08 -6.54 -14.27
CA SER A 32 -1.41 -5.52 -13.29
C SER A 32 -0.99 -5.96 -11.89
N GLN A 33 -0.52 -5.00 -11.09
CA GLN A 33 -0.16 -5.23 -9.70
C GLN A 33 -1.16 -4.51 -8.79
N SER A 34 -1.54 -5.21 -7.73
CA SER A 34 -2.33 -4.65 -6.63
C SER A 34 -1.73 -5.06 -5.31
N MET A 35 -2.02 -4.29 -4.27
CA MET A 35 -1.56 -4.53 -2.92
C MET A 35 -2.76 -4.62 -1.99
N TRP A 36 -2.67 -5.47 -0.97
CA TRP A 36 -3.69 -5.54 0.08
C TRP A 36 -3.07 -5.43 1.46
N ILE A 37 -3.88 -4.88 2.37
CA ILE A 37 -3.53 -4.58 3.75
C ILE A 37 -4.11 -5.66 4.64
N GLU A 38 -3.24 -6.36 5.37
CA GLU A 38 -3.59 -7.28 6.44
C GLU A 38 -3.43 -6.58 7.78
N SER A 39 -4.43 -6.70 8.66
CA SER A 39 -4.39 -6.23 10.05
C SER A 39 -3.80 -7.34 10.93
N LEU A 40 -2.79 -7.01 11.73
CA LEU A 40 -2.12 -7.92 12.67
C LEU A 40 -2.57 -7.62 14.10
N ASN A 41 -2.47 -8.61 15.01
CA ASN A 41 -2.59 -8.42 16.47
C ASN A 41 -3.75 -7.54 16.97
N ASN A 42 -4.92 -7.58 16.31
CA ASN A 42 -6.06 -6.71 16.61
C ASN A 42 -5.81 -5.21 16.40
N ALA A 43 -4.97 -4.81 15.43
CA ALA A 43 -4.77 -3.42 15.03
C ALA A 43 -6.05 -2.70 14.56
N GLY A 44 -7.17 -3.42 14.49
CA GLY A 44 -8.47 -2.89 14.12
C GLY A 44 -8.63 -2.76 12.60
N ASP A 45 -9.68 -2.05 12.20
CA ASP A 45 -9.98 -1.79 10.79
C ASP A 45 -8.93 -0.82 10.20
N PRO A 46 -8.17 -1.23 9.15
CA PRO A 46 -7.26 -0.34 8.46
C PRO A 46 -7.88 0.99 8.08
N LYS A 47 -9.17 1.02 7.71
CA LYS A 47 -9.87 2.24 7.26
C LYS A 47 -9.90 3.34 8.32
N ALA A 48 -9.83 2.98 9.61
CA ALA A 48 -9.82 3.91 10.73
C ALA A 48 -8.42 4.47 11.03
N ASN A 49 -7.35 3.90 10.45
CA ASN A 49 -5.98 4.26 10.77
C ASN A 49 -5.39 5.23 9.74
N LYS A 50 -5.46 6.54 10.02
CA LYS A 50 -4.91 7.58 9.14
C LYS A 50 -3.40 7.49 8.97
N ALA A 51 -2.68 7.16 10.04
CA ALA A 51 -1.21 7.08 10.04
C ALA A 51 -0.70 5.98 9.10
N LEU A 52 -1.44 4.88 8.97
CA LEU A 52 -1.15 3.82 7.99
C LEU A 52 -1.09 4.37 6.56
N TYR A 53 -2.14 5.07 6.11
CA TYR A 53 -2.18 5.60 4.75
C TYR A 53 -1.16 6.71 4.53
N GLU A 54 -0.91 7.57 5.52
CA GLU A 54 0.16 8.58 5.42
C GLU A 54 1.54 7.95 5.18
N VAL A 55 1.83 6.81 5.81
CA VAL A 55 3.09 6.09 5.58
C VAL A 55 3.14 5.44 4.22
N ILE A 56 2.06 4.78 3.79
CA ILE A 56 1.96 4.14 2.48
C ILE A 56 2.09 5.19 1.37
N ASP A 57 1.30 6.26 1.43
CA ASP A 57 1.29 7.33 0.43
C ASP A 57 2.67 7.99 0.35
N ALA A 58 3.26 8.38 1.49
CA ALA A 58 4.59 9.01 1.50
C ALA A 58 5.70 8.09 1.00
N PHE A 59 5.57 6.77 1.17
CA PHE A 59 6.54 5.80 0.64
C PHE A 59 6.51 5.77 -0.89
N PHE A 60 5.32 5.69 -1.49
CA PHE A 60 5.17 5.60 -2.94
C PHE A 60 5.25 6.96 -3.64
N GLU A 61 4.92 8.06 -2.96
CA GLU A 61 5.15 9.42 -3.47
C GLU A 61 6.64 9.69 -3.71
N LYS A 62 7.52 9.19 -2.83
CA LYS A 62 8.99 9.24 -3.04
C LYS A 62 9.45 8.46 -4.26
N MET A 63 8.66 7.47 -4.71
CA MET A 63 8.88 6.74 -5.95
C MET A 63 8.27 7.46 -7.16
N GLY A 64 7.59 8.59 -6.95
CA GLY A 64 7.00 9.41 -8.00
C GLY A 64 5.68 8.87 -8.53
N THR A 65 4.92 8.10 -7.73
CA THR A 65 3.63 7.52 -8.13
C THR A 65 2.52 7.87 -7.13
N GLU A 66 1.28 7.88 -7.61
CA GLU A 66 0.08 8.05 -6.80
C GLU A 66 -0.65 6.73 -6.68
N LEU A 67 -1.40 6.56 -5.60
CA LEU A 67 -2.18 5.35 -5.32
C LEU A 67 -3.67 5.60 -5.45
N GLU A 68 -4.37 4.58 -5.90
CA GLU A 68 -5.82 4.47 -5.79
C GLU A 68 -6.16 3.39 -4.78
N TYR A 69 -7.19 3.63 -3.99
CA TYR A 69 -7.64 2.72 -2.93
C TYR A 69 -9.05 2.23 -3.23
N THR A 70 -9.34 1.01 -2.81
CA THR A 70 -10.72 0.53 -2.70
C THR A 70 -11.52 1.37 -1.70
N TRP A 71 -12.85 1.38 -1.84
CA TRP A 71 -13.75 2.11 -0.96
C TRP A 71 -13.69 1.63 0.52
N ASP A 72 -13.33 0.37 0.73
CA ASP A 72 -13.12 -0.25 2.04
C ASP A 72 -11.70 -0.03 2.57
N LYS A 73 -10.82 0.60 1.77
CA LYS A 73 -9.43 0.93 2.08
C LYS A 73 -8.56 -0.29 2.40
N LYS A 74 -8.96 -1.50 2.01
CA LYS A 74 -8.18 -2.73 2.24
C LYS A 74 -7.21 -3.07 1.12
N SER A 75 -7.44 -2.54 -0.08
CA SER A 75 -6.58 -2.77 -1.23
C SER A 75 -6.28 -1.48 -1.98
N PHE A 76 -5.16 -1.48 -2.69
CA PHE A 76 -4.72 -0.33 -3.47
C PHE A 76 -3.85 -0.73 -4.65
N TRP A 77 -3.72 0.15 -5.63
CA TRP A 77 -2.88 -0.03 -6.81
C TRP A 77 -2.32 1.31 -7.26
N PHE A 78 -1.35 1.29 -8.18
CA PHE A 78 -0.83 2.51 -8.77
C PHE A 78 -1.86 3.12 -9.70
N LYS A 79 -2.11 4.42 -9.53
CA LYS A 79 -2.95 5.19 -10.44
C LYS A 79 -2.37 5.11 -11.85
N ASP A 80 -3.20 4.70 -12.81
CA ASP A 80 -2.78 4.63 -14.20
C ASP A 80 -2.62 6.05 -14.75
N ARG A 81 -1.38 6.43 -15.10
CA ARG A 81 -1.08 7.73 -15.73
C ARG A 81 -1.29 7.73 -17.24
N SER A 82 -1.70 6.60 -17.83
CA SER A 82 -1.97 6.46 -19.27
C SER A 82 -3.27 7.15 -19.70
N LEU A 83 -4.19 7.43 -18.77
CA LEU A 83 -5.47 8.07 -19.03
C LEU A 83 -5.38 9.58 -18.72
N VAL A 84 -4.70 10.32 -19.59
CA VAL A 84 -4.90 11.76 -19.70
C VAL A 84 -5.94 11.96 -20.81
N PHE A 85 -7.17 12.33 -20.42
CA PHE A 85 -8.21 12.75 -21.36
C PHE A 85 -7.94 14.17 -21.87
#